data_AF-A0A7C5FF06-F1
#
_entry.id   AF-A0A7C5FF06-F1
#
_cell.length_a   1.000
_cell.length_b   1.000
_cell.length_c   1.000
_cell.angle_alpha   90.00
_cell.angle_beta   90.00
_cell.angle_gamma   90.00
#
_symmetry.space_group_name_H-M   'P 1'
#
loop_
_entity.id
_entity.type
_entity.pdbx_description
1 polymer ?
#
loop_
_entity_poly.entity_id
_entity_poly.type
_entity_poly.pdbx_seq_one_letter_code
_entity_poly.pdbx_strand_id
1 'polypeptide(L)'
;MNLSKKFPKLISKLEDKEINDLRYLIDLNENYEDIDDEESDIFTPEDYNYIVYIKERVTQAMDEELAQNLHLELSESGLFEDFIASEDDLFGVKSTLSEEELALTILQFIEERLSA
;
A
#
# COMPACT_ATOMS: atom_id res chain seq x y z
N MET A 1 -0.24 0.35 -18.07
CA MET A 1 -0.64 -1.03 -17.68
C MET A 1 -2.16 -1.13 -17.61
N ASN A 2 -2.79 -2.31 -17.77
CA ASN A 2 -4.25 -2.45 -17.59
C ASN A 2 -4.55 -3.01 -16.20
N LEU A 3 -4.99 -2.14 -15.28
CA LEU A 3 -5.25 -2.49 -13.88
C LEU A 3 -6.42 -3.48 -13.74
N SER A 4 -7.49 -3.31 -14.51
CA SER A 4 -8.65 -4.21 -14.48
C SER A 4 -8.30 -5.66 -14.88
N LYS A 5 -7.23 -5.86 -15.67
CA LYS A 5 -6.72 -7.20 -15.99
C LYS A 5 -5.79 -7.77 -14.92
N LYS A 6 -5.07 -6.91 -14.19
CA LYS A 6 -4.07 -7.33 -13.20
C LYS A 6 -4.68 -7.55 -11.82
N PHE A 7 -5.63 -6.71 -11.45
CA PHE A 7 -6.33 -6.73 -10.16
C PHE A 7 -7.86 -6.88 -10.36
N PRO A 8 -8.31 -7.95 -11.05
CA PRO A 8 -9.72 -8.09 -11.41
C PRO A 8 -10.66 -8.15 -10.21
N LYS A 9 -10.30 -8.80 -9.10
CA LYS A 9 -11.15 -8.87 -7.91
C LYS A 9 -11.26 -7.50 -7.25
N LEU A 10 -10.14 -6.82 -7.02
CA LEU A 10 -10.12 -5.49 -6.44
C LEU A 10 -10.98 -4.53 -7.27
N ILE A 11 -10.71 -4.43 -8.57
CA ILE A 11 -11.45 -3.51 -9.46
C ILE A 11 -12.94 -3.87 -9.52
N SER A 12 -13.32 -5.14 -9.39
CA SER A 12 -14.74 -5.54 -9.38
C SER A 12 -15.51 -5.06 -8.15
N LYS A 13 -14.81 -4.84 -7.02
CA LYS A 13 -15.38 -4.40 -5.75
C LYS A 13 -15.40 -2.87 -5.60
N LEU A 14 -14.68 -2.14 -6.44
CA LEU A 14 -14.70 -0.67 -6.44
C LEU A 14 -15.99 -0.14 -7.08
N GLU A 15 -16.58 0.90 -6.49
CA GLU A 15 -17.77 1.56 -7.02
C GLU A 15 -17.50 2.24 -8.38
N ASP A 16 -16.30 2.80 -8.55
CA ASP A 16 -15.84 3.45 -9.77
C ASP A 16 -15.08 2.48 -10.68
N LYS A 17 -15.67 2.14 -11.83
CA LYS A 17 -15.12 1.16 -12.78
C LYS A 17 -14.06 1.73 -13.73
N GLU A 18 -13.73 3.02 -13.64
CA GLU A 18 -12.76 3.71 -14.51
C GLU A 18 -11.42 3.99 -13.80
N ILE A 19 -10.88 3.00 -13.09
CA ILE A 19 -9.56 3.08 -12.48
C ILE A 19 -8.50 2.68 -13.51
N ASN A 20 -7.76 3.67 -14.02
CA ASN A 20 -6.71 3.46 -15.03
C ASN A 20 -5.29 3.73 -14.51
N ASP A 21 -5.14 4.17 -13.26
CA ASP A 21 -3.87 4.61 -12.69
C ASP A 21 -3.70 4.14 -11.23
N LEU A 22 -2.47 3.81 -10.83
CA LEU A 22 -2.12 3.25 -9.51
C LEU A 22 -2.38 4.24 -8.38
N ARG A 23 -2.15 5.54 -8.62
CA ARG A 23 -2.40 6.63 -7.66
C ARG A 23 -3.86 6.72 -7.16
N TYR A 24 -4.80 6.10 -7.88
CA TYR A 24 -6.19 6.03 -7.42
C TYR A 24 -6.41 4.92 -6.40
N LEU A 25 -5.47 3.98 -6.26
CA LEU A 25 -5.54 2.81 -5.39
C LEU A 25 -4.56 2.94 -4.22
N ILE A 26 -3.36 3.44 -4.47
CA ILE A 26 -2.28 3.49 -3.49
C ILE A 26 -1.41 4.72 -3.78
N ASP A 27 -1.04 5.45 -2.75
CA ASP A 27 -0.02 6.49 -2.81
C ASP A 27 1.25 5.96 -2.17
N LEU A 28 2.37 6.18 -2.85
CA LEU A 28 3.69 5.90 -2.32
C LEU A 28 4.51 7.17 -2.47
N ASN A 29 5.06 7.65 -1.37
CA ASN A 29 5.95 8.80 -1.36
C ASN A 29 7.30 8.33 -0.86
N GLU A 30 8.36 8.69 -1.57
CA GLU A 30 9.72 8.51 -1.08
C GLU A 30 9.91 9.31 0.21
N ASN A 31 10.39 8.65 1.25
CA ASN A 31 10.67 9.27 2.54
C ASN A 31 12.03 9.98 2.46
N TYR A 32 12.05 11.13 1.77
CA TYR A 32 13.22 11.99 1.76
C TYR A 32 13.27 12.80 3.06
N GLU A 33 14.48 13.00 3.61
CA GLU A 33 14.73 14.03 4.63
C GLU A 33 14.50 15.43 4.04
N ASP A 34 13.26 15.80 3.71
CA ASP A 34 12.91 17.22 3.60
C ASP A 34 12.67 17.72 5.02
N ILE A 35 13.77 18.23 5.59
CA ILE A 35 13.89 18.93 6.86
C ILE A 35 12.89 20.09 6.89
N ASP A 36 11.64 19.90 7.37
CA ASP A 36 10.87 20.97 8.05
C ASP A 36 9.48 20.61 8.63
N ASP A 37 9.01 19.35 8.65
CA ASP A 37 7.67 19.06 9.20
C ASP A 37 7.71 18.30 10.54
N GLU A 38 7.18 18.96 11.58
CA GLU A 38 6.90 18.45 12.93
C GLU A 38 5.99 17.20 12.95
N GLU A 39 5.50 16.72 11.78
CA GLU A 39 4.73 15.48 11.64
C GLU A 39 5.57 14.23 11.32
N SER A 40 6.89 14.37 11.15
CA SER A 40 7.80 13.27 10.73
C SER A 40 8.28 12.34 11.85
N ASP A 41 7.86 12.55 13.11
CA ASP A 41 8.37 11.82 14.28
C ASP A 41 8.07 10.31 14.30
N ILE A 42 7.28 9.78 13.34
CA ILE A 42 6.90 8.36 13.28
C ILE A 42 7.77 7.54 12.30
N PHE A 43 8.31 8.16 11.24
CA PHE A 43 8.99 7.45 10.15
C PHE A 43 10.34 8.07 9.79
N THR A 44 11.39 7.63 10.47
CA THR A 44 12.75 8.13 10.17
C THR A 44 13.25 7.59 8.82
N PRO A 45 13.76 8.44 7.90
CA PRO A 45 14.26 8.04 6.59
C PRO A 45 15.39 6.99 6.60
N GLU A 46 16.15 6.92 7.70
CA GLU A 46 17.17 5.90 7.91
C GLU A 46 16.56 4.49 8.04
N ASP A 47 15.34 4.42 8.58
CA ASP A 47 14.60 3.19 8.84
C ASP A 47 13.67 2.82 7.68
N TYR A 48 13.10 3.79 6.96
CA TYR A 48 12.18 3.56 5.82
C TYR A 48 12.43 4.53 4.68
N ASN A 49 12.42 4.03 3.44
CA ASN A 49 12.59 4.87 2.24
C ASN A 49 11.28 5.17 1.50
N TYR A 50 10.16 4.55 1.87
CA TYR A 50 8.84 4.86 1.33
C TYR A 50 7.79 4.95 2.44
N ILE A 51 6.94 5.96 2.36
CA ILE A 51 5.66 6.02 3.09
C ILE A 51 4.58 5.54 2.12
N VAL A 52 3.81 4.55 2.55
CA VAL A 52 2.74 3.93 1.77
C VAL A 52 1.41 4.24 2.41
N TYR A 53 0.48 4.74 1.59
CA TYR A 53 -0.91 4.97 1.97
C TYR A 53 -1.86 4.22 1.05
N ILE A 54 -2.60 3.26 1.61
CA ILE A 54 -3.67 2.55 0.91
C ILE A 54 -4.90 3.44 0.87
N LYS A 55 -5.38 3.78 -0.33
CA LYS A 55 -6.57 4.65 -0.45
C LYS A 55 -7.78 3.99 0.20
N GLU A 56 -8.62 4.81 0.82
CA GLU A 56 -9.88 4.38 1.47
C GLU A 56 -10.75 3.48 0.57
N ARG A 57 -10.82 3.76 -0.73
CA ARG A 57 -11.61 2.91 -1.65
C ARG A 57 -11.09 1.47 -1.74
N VAL A 58 -9.79 1.28 -1.58
CA VAL A 58 -9.17 -0.05 -1.59
C VAL A 58 -9.46 -0.74 -0.26
N THR A 59 -9.35 -0.04 0.87
CA THR A 59 -9.72 -0.61 2.18
C THR A 59 -11.21 -0.96 2.25
N GLN A 60 -12.09 -0.14 1.69
CA GLN A 60 -13.53 -0.43 1.57
C GLN A 60 -13.84 -1.62 0.65
N ALA A 61 -12.97 -1.91 -0.32
CA ALA A 61 -13.09 -3.09 -1.17
C ALA A 61 -12.59 -4.37 -0.50
N MET A 62 -11.84 -4.27 0.59
CA MET A 62 -11.41 -5.41 1.39
C MET A 62 -12.52 -5.88 2.31
N ASP A 63 -12.52 -7.18 2.60
CA ASP A 63 -13.36 -7.70 3.68
C ASP A 63 -12.77 -7.21 5.02
N GLU A 64 -13.61 -7.00 6.04
CA GLU A 64 -13.22 -6.37 7.32
C GLU A 64 -12.01 -7.04 7.99
N GLU A 65 -11.94 -8.38 7.93
CA GLU A 65 -10.81 -9.16 8.45
C GLU A 65 -9.50 -8.84 7.73
N LEU A 66 -9.53 -8.69 6.41
CA LEU A 66 -8.35 -8.34 5.62
C LEU A 66 -7.92 -6.91 5.88
N ALA A 67 -8.86 -5.96 5.95
CA ALA A 67 -8.55 -4.56 6.23
C ALA A 67 -7.85 -4.38 7.58
N GLN A 68 -8.32 -5.09 8.63
CA GLN A 68 -7.74 -5.01 9.98
C GLN A 68 -6.37 -5.71 10.10
N ASN A 69 -6.12 -6.75 9.30
CA ASN A 69 -4.90 -7.55 9.41
C ASN A 69 -3.88 -7.27 8.30
N LEU A 70 -4.20 -6.42 7.32
CA LEU A 70 -3.33 -6.19 6.15
C LEU A 70 -1.91 -5.80 6.56
N HIS A 71 -1.78 -4.86 7.50
CA HIS A 71 -0.48 -4.38 7.96
C HIS A 71 0.33 -5.48 8.65
N LEU A 72 -0.31 -6.34 9.46
CA LEU A 72 0.32 -7.51 10.08
C LEU A 72 0.79 -8.49 9.02
N GLU A 73 -0.10 -8.86 8.09
CA GLU A 73 0.22 -9.80 7.03
C GLU A 73 1.33 -9.30 6.09
N LEU A 74 1.34 -8.00 5.78
CA LEU A 74 2.41 -7.37 5.00
C LEU A 74 3.74 -7.38 5.76
N SER A 75 3.74 -7.10 7.07
CA SER A 75 4.95 -7.17 7.90
C SER A 75 5.55 -8.59 7.96
N GLU A 76 4.69 -9.62 7.99
CA GLU A 76 5.11 -11.03 8.06
C GLU A 76 5.40 -11.66 6.69
N SER A 77 5.07 -10.95 5.61
CA SER A 77 5.20 -11.46 4.24
C SER A 77 6.64 -11.68 3.78
N GLY A 78 7.61 -11.00 4.42
CA GLY A 78 9.00 -10.97 3.99
C GLY A 78 9.23 -10.24 2.65
N LEU A 79 8.26 -9.44 2.20
CA LEU A 79 8.35 -8.65 0.96
C LEU A 79 9.26 -7.42 1.10
N PHE A 80 9.45 -6.93 2.33
CA PHE A 80 10.19 -5.70 2.63
C PHE A 80 11.38 -6.01 3.54
N GLU A 81 12.42 -5.19 3.47
CA GLU A 81 13.56 -5.29 4.37
C GLU A 81 13.18 -4.88 5.80
N ASP A 82 12.33 -3.85 5.89
CA ASP A 82 11.79 -3.33 7.13
C ASP A 82 10.35 -2.82 6.89
N PHE A 83 9.53 -2.86 7.94
CA PHE A 83 8.13 -2.44 7.91
C PHE A 83 7.68 -1.87 9.27
N ILE A 84 7.13 -0.65 9.26
CA ILE A 84 6.42 -0.07 10.41
C ILE A 84 5.02 0.33 9.98
N ALA A 85 4.01 -0.14 10.72
CA ALA A 85 2.66 0.38 10.63
C ALA A 85 2.47 1.54 11.61
N SER A 86 1.97 2.67 11.11
CA SER A 86 1.40 3.71 11.96
C SER A 86 -0.11 3.49 12.14
N GLU A 87 -0.79 3.15 11.04
CA GLU A 87 -2.22 2.85 10.99
C GLU A 87 -2.48 1.63 10.09
N ASP A 88 -3.73 1.19 10.00
CA ASP A 88 -4.12 0.03 9.19
C ASP A 88 -3.87 0.25 7.69
N ASP A 89 -3.94 1.49 7.22
CA ASP A 89 -3.78 1.91 5.82
C ASP A 89 -2.54 2.80 5.57
N LEU A 90 -1.77 3.13 6.62
CA LEU A 90 -0.56 3.96 6.54
C LEU A 90 0.64 3.28 7.20
N PHE A 91 1.66 3.02 6.40
CA PHE A 91 2.86 2.32 6.86
C PHE A 91 4.12 2.76 6.12
N GLY A 92 5.24 2.72 6.82
CA GLY A 92 6.59 2.94 6.29
C GLY A 92 7.21 1.60 5.88
N VAL A 93 7.83 1.57 4.70
CA VAL A 93 8.52 0.37 4.20
C VAL A 93 9.93 0.70 3.73
N LYS A 94 10.84 -0.26 3.97
CA LYS A 94 12.19 -0.24 3.43
C LYS A 94 12.30 -1.27 2.32
N SER A 95 12.58 -0.81 1.11
CA SER A 95 12.62 -1.68 -0.06
C SER A 95 13.59 -1.17 -1.13
N THR A 96 14.27 -2.07 -1.84
CA THR A 96 15.03 -1.73 -3.05
C THR A 96 14.16 -1.58 -4.30
N LEU A 97 12.87 -1.88 -4.20
CA LEU A 97 11.92 -1.77 -5.32
C LEU A 97 11.63 -0.30 -5.64
N SER A 98 11.34 0.00 -6.91
CA SER A 98 10.82 1.31 -7.29
C SER A 98 9.40 1.54 -6.77
N GLU A 99 8.96 2.79 -6.69
CA GLU A 99 7.60 3.18 -6.30
C GLU A 99 6.52 2.37 -7.05
N GLU A 100 6.64 2.25 -8.37
CA GLU A 100 5.69 1.47 -9.18
C GLU A 100 5.74 -0.02 -8.83
N GLU A 101 6.93 -0.61 -8.71
CA GLU A 101 7.06 -2.04 -8.36
C GLU A 101 6.51 -2.34 -6.97
N LEU A 102 6.73 -1.45 -6.02
CA LEU A 102 6.24 -1.55 -4.65
C LEU A 102 4.71 -1.45 -4.61
N ALA A 103 4.14 -0.46 -5.31
CA ALA A 103 2.70 -0.32 -5.49
C ALA A 103 2.07 -1.61 -6.04
N LEU A 104 2.68 -2.16 -7.08
CA LEU A 104 2.21 -3.39 -7.71
C LEU A 104 2.31 -4.60 -6.79
N THR A 105 3.39 -4.69 -6.01
CA THR A 105 3.61 -5.78 -5.06
C THR A 105 2.54 -5.77 -3.98
N ILE A 106 2.24 -4.61 -3.41
CA ILE A 106 1.24 -4.46 -2.35
C ILE A 106 -0.18 -4.72 -2.89
N LEU A 107 -0.53 -4.14 -4.05
CA LEU A 107 -1.84 -4.38 -4.66
C LEU A 107 -2.02 -5.85 -5.10
N GLN A 108 -0.96 -6.51 -5.55
CA GLN A 108 -0.99 -7.94 -5.87
C GLN A 108 -1.22 -8.78 -4.61
N PHE A 109 -0.57 -8.42 -3.49
CA PHE A 109 -0.76 -9.08 -2.21
C PHE A 109 -2.22 -9.01 -1.73
N ILE A 110 -2.85 -7.83 -1.88
CA ILE A 110 -4.27 -7.60 -1.59
C ILE A 110 -5.15 -8.45 -2.52
N GLU A 111 -4.92 -8.39 -3.83
CA GLU A 111 -5.69 -9.13 -4.84
C GLU A 111 -5.71 -10.65 -4.58
N GLU A 112 -4.61 -11.22 -4.10
CA GLU A 112 -4.51 -12.64 -3.78
C GLU A 112 -5.38 -13.05 -2.59
N ARG A 113 -5.59 -12.13 -1.65
CA ARG A 113 -6.37 -12.33 -0.41
C ARG A 113 -7.83 -11.95 -0.53
N LEU A 114 -8.18 -11.11 -1.50
CA LEU A 114 -9.56 -10.78 -1.78
C LEU A 114 -10.35 -12.05 -2.13
N SER A 115 -11.52 -12.17 -1.50
CA SER A 115 -12.56 -13.11 -1.89
C SER A 115 -12.95 -12.89 -3.36
N ALA A 116 -13.15 -14.00 -4.08
CA ALA A 116 -13.52 -14.00 -5.50
C ALA A 116 -14.96 -13.54 -5.74
#